data_AF-A0A7S1N995-F1
#
_entry.id   AF-A0A7S1N995-F1
#
_cell.length_a   1.000
_cell.length_b   1.000
_cell.length_c   1.000
_cell.angle_alpha   90.00
_cell.angle_beta   90.00
_cell.angle_gamma   90.00
#
_symmetry.space_group_name_H-M   'P 1'
#
loop_
_entity.id
_entity.type
_entity.pdbx_description
1 polymer ?
#
loop_
_entity_poly.entity_id
_entity_poly.type
_entity_poly.pdbx_seq_one_letter_code
_entity_poly.pdbx_strand_id
1 'polypeptide(L)'
;VPSLLPWVGTATVLALVAHRLCSRPPRGPAGDADPGARTVQGFVAPGFEPVRAEFEASLREGREAAAQVSVYHCGRLVVDLCGGFVMDNRRRDEAGRRRPPREPMTSDHVGAIFSCTKVAESLVVAMLVDRRAP
;
A
#
# COMPACT_ATOMS: atom_id res chain seq x y z
N VAL A 1 -17.50 -13.95 42.02
CA VAL A 1 -16.53 -13.02 41.39
C VAL A 1 -15.92 -13.73 40.18
N PRO A 2 -16.41 -13.54 38.94
CA PRO A 2 -15.70 -13.98 37.75
C PRO A 2 -14.75 -12.86 37.30
N SER A 3 -13.47 -13.17 37.30
CA SER A 3 -12.36 -12.30 36.91
C SER A 3 -12.43 -11.89 35.45
N LEU A 4 -12.23 -10.59 35.25
CA LEU A 4 -12.16 -9.85 34.00
C LEU A 4 -11.05 -10.36 33.06
N LEU A 5 -11.35 -10.27 31.77
CA LEU A 5 -10.49 -10.54 30.63
C LEU A 5 -9.11 -9.87 30.72
N PRO A 6 -8.01 -10.56 30.38
CA PRO A 6 -6.78 -9.88 30.00
C PRO A 6 -6.79 -9.58 28.50
N TRP A 7 -6.91 -8.28 28.21
CA TRP A 7 -6.13 -7.56 27.18
C TRP A 7 -6.27 -7.98 25.71
N VAL A 8 -7.03 -7.12 25.01
CA VAL A 8 -6.99 -6.89 23.57
C VAL A 8 -5.61 -6.34 23.19
N GLY A 9 -4.71 -7.23 22.80
CA GLY A 9 -3.45 -6.92 22.13
C GLY A 9 -3.58 -7.10 20.62
N THR A 10 -4.59 -6.48 19.99
CA THR A 10 -4.63 -6.37 18.54
C THR A 10 -3.60 -5.35 18.11
N ALA A 11 -2.35 -5.80 17.97
CA ALA A 11 -1.46 -5.21 17.00
C ALA A 11 -2.14 -5.39 15.63
N THR A 12 -2.83 -4.35 15.16
CA THR A 12 -3.26 -4.24 13.77
C THR A 12 -2.00 -4.08 12.91
N VAL A 13 -1.26 -5.18 12.78
CA VAL A 13 -0.34 -5.39 11.69
C VAL A 13 -1.23 -5.77 10.52
N LEU A 14 -1.78 -4.77 9.83
CA LEU A 14 -2.21 -4.95 8.44
C LEU A 14 -0.96 -4.90 7.55
N ALA A 15 0.06 -5.70 7.88
CA ALA A 15 1.01 -6.18 6.89
C ALA A 15 0.28 -7.33 6.20
N LEU A 16 -0.42 -7.01 5.11
CA LEU A 16 -1.04 -8.03 4.29
C LEU A 16 0.09 -8.86 3.68
N VAL A 17 0.40 -9.97 4.36
CA VAL A 17 1.13 -11.12 3.86
C VAL A 17 0.30 -11.69 2.70
N ALA A 18 0.44 -11.09 1.52
CA ALA A 18 0.05 -11.67 0.23
C ALA A 18 1.11 -12.66 -0.30
N HIS A 19 1.99 -13.15 0.58
CA HIS A 19 3.19 -13.93 0.22
C HIS A 19 2.88 -15.38 -0.21
N ARG A 20 1.65 -15.91 -0.14
CA ARG A 20 1.42 -17.36 -0.39
C ARG A 20 0.21 -17.77 -1.22
N LEU A 21 -0.34 -16.91 -2.08
CA LEU A 21 -1.40 -17.33 -3.02
C LEU A 21 -1.12 -17.02 -4.50
N CYS A 22 0.02 -16.44 -4.86
CA CYS A 22 0.42 -16.23 -6.25
C CYS A 22 1.89 -16.59 -6.49
N SER A 23 2.27 -17.83 -6.22
CA SER A 23 3.42 -18.44 -6.89
C SER A 23 3.07 -18.68 -8.37
N ARG A 24 3.11 -17.60 -9.16
CA ARG A 24 3.32 -17.67 -10.61
C ARG A 24 4.63 -16.95 -10.91
N PRO A 25 5.64 -17.62 -11.50
CA PRO A 25 6.81 -16.90 -11.99
C PRO A 25 6.36 -15.94 -13.11
N PRO A 26 6.92 -14.72 -13.20
CA PRO A 26 6.66 -13.85 -14.34
C PRO A 26 7.20 -14.52 -15.61
N ARG A 27 6.32 -14.81 -16.57
CA ARG A 27 6.70 -15.19 -17.94
C ARG A 27 6.90 -13.91 -18.75
N GLY A 28 8.15 -13.58 -19.03
CA GLY A 28 8.55 -12.56 -19.99
C GLY A 28 10.06 -12.35 -19.92
N PRO A 29 10.76 -12.12 -21.05
CA PRO A 29 12.18 -11.86 -21.02
C PRO A 29 12.43 -10.60 -20.19
N ALA A 30 13.52 -10.60 -19.42
CA ALA A 30 14.03 -9.43 -18.72
C ALA A 30 14.43 -8.36 -19.75
N GLY A 31 13.44 -7.61 -20.22
CA GLY A 31 13.61 -6.47 -21.11
C GLY A 31 13.83 -5.22 -20.27
N ASP A 32 15.06 -4.71 -20.33
CA ASP A 32 15.51 -3.38 -19.95
C ASP A 32 14.88 -2.77 -18.69
N ALA A 33 15.52 -3.06 -17.55
CA ALA A 33 15.36 -2.25 -16.36
C ALA A 33 15.87 -0.83 -16.66
N ASP A 34 14.94 0.10 -16.90
CA ASP A 34 15.23 1.53 -16.90
C ASP A 34 15.87 1.90 -15.54
N PRO A 35 17.09 2.43 -15.48
CA PRO A 35 17.78 2.72 -14.23
C PRO A 35 17.12 3.84 -13.40
N GLY A 36 16.13 4.55 -13.95
CA GLY A 36 15.27 5.47 -13.19
C GLY A 36 14.06 4.81 -12.49
N ALA A 37 13.85 3.49 -12.68
CA ALA A 37 12.51 2.92 -12.68
C ALA A 37 11.82 2.63 -11.34
N ARG A 38 12.43 2.88 -10.17
CA ARG A 38 11.90 2.37 -8.88
C ARG A 38 12.22 3.23 -7.68
N THR A 39 12.47 4.52 -7.89
CA THR A 39 12.87 5.42 -6.80
C THR A 39 11.79 5.46 -5.73
N VAL A 40 12.12 4.94 -4.55
CA VAL A 40 11.26 5.00 -3.37
C VAL A 40 11.48 6.33 -2.69
N GLN A 41 10.39 7.04 -2.44
CA GLN A 41 10.38 8.34 -1.79
C GLN A 41 9.69 8.23 -0.43
N GLY A 42 9.96 9.21 0.45
CA GLY A 42 9.30 9.35 1.74
C GLY A 42 10.19 9.03 2.94
N PHE A 43 9.55 8.83 4.08
CA PHE A 43 10.16 8.84 5.41
C PHE A 43 10.12 7.46 6.10
N VAL A 44 11.18 7.16 6.86
CA VAL A 44 11.24 6.03 7.79
C VAL A 44 11.91 6.48 9.07
N ALA A 45 11.25 6.24 10.20
CA ALA A 45 11.80 6.49 11.52
C ALA A 45 12.89 5.45 11.88
N PRO A 46 13.88 5.81 12.71
CA PRO A 46 14.90 4.86 13.16
C PRO A 46 14.32 3.58 13.75
N GLY A 47 14.86 2.43 13.35
CA GLY A 47 14.40 1.10 13.76
C GLY A 47 13.34 0.47 12.85
N PHE A 48 12.84 1.20 11.84
CA PHE A 48 11.88 0.71 10.84
C PHE A 48 12.48 0.56 9.43
N GLU A 49 13.80 0.67 9.28
CA GLU A 49 14.53 0.54 8.01
C GLU A 49 14.23 -0.76 7.23
N PRO A 50 14.00 -1.93 7.88
CA PRO A 50 13.62 -3.15 7.17
C PRO A 50 12.36 -3.01 6.31
N VAL A 51 11.44 -2.10 6.68
CA VAL A 51 10.22 -1.84 5.89
C VAL A 51 10.57 -1.20 4.55
N ARG A 52 11.50 -0.22 4.53
CA ARG A 52 11.99 0.37 3.28
C ARG A 52 12.67 -0.67 2.41
N ALA A 53 13.54 -1.49 3.01
CA ALA A 53 14.27 -2.51 2.27
C ALA A 53 13.33 -3.50 1.57
N GLU A 54 12.29 -3.97 2.26
CA GLU A 54 11.28 -4.87 1.69
C GLU A 54 10.41 -4.17 0.63
N PHE A 55 10.04 -2.90 0.87
CA PHE A 55 9.28 -2.10 -0.09
C PHE A 55 10.07 -1.91 -1.39
N GLU A 56 11.34 -1.51 -1.30
CA GLU A 56 12.27 -1.41 -2.44
C GLU A 56 12.44 -2.76 -3.15
N ALA A 57 12.58 -3.85 -2.39
CA ALA A 57 12.67 -5.20 -2.95
C ALA A 57 11.40 -5.59 -3.72
N SER A 58 10.21 -5.25 -3.22
CA SER A 58 8.94 -5.58 -3.89
C SER A 58 8.82 -4.91 -5.26
N LEU A 59 9.22 -3.63 -5.36
CA LEU A 59 9.29 -2.92 -6.63
C LEU A 59 10.40 -3.53 -7.51
N ARG A 60 11.61 -3.75 -6.95
CA ARG A 60 12.78 -4.28 -7.66
C ARG A 60 12.55 -5.66 -8.27
N GLU A 61 11.77 -6.49 -7.60
CA GLU A 61 11.46 -7.84 -8.03
C GLU A 61 10.20 -7.88 -8.91
N GLY A 62 9.56 -6.72 -9.13
CA GLY A 62 8.36 -6.60 -9.96
C GLY A 62 7.13 -7.24 -9.33
N ARG A 63 7.12 -7.44 -8.01
CA ARG A 63 5.91 -7.84 -7.28
C ARG A 63 4.85 -6.77 -7.36
N GLU A 64 5.28 -5.51 -7.33
CA GLU A 64 4.41 -4.35 -7.43
C GLU A 64 4.85 -3.44 -8.58
N ALA A 65 3.88 -2.86 -9.30
CA ALA A 65 4.12 -1.87 -10.34
C ALA A 65 4.29 -0.46 -9.75
N ALA A 66 3.45 -0.14 -8.76
CA ALA A 66 3.46 1.08 -7.96
C ALA A 66 2.77 0.78 -6.63
N ALA A 67 3.28 1.35 -5.54
CA ALA A 67 2.73 1.15 -4.22
C ALA A 67 2.91 2.38 -3.32
N GLN A 68 2.07 2.46 -2.29
CA GLN A 68 2.16 3.42 -1.19
C GLN A 68 1.94 2.66 0.12
N VAL A 69 2.68 3.03 1.17
CA VAL A 69 2.50 2.47 2.51
C VAL A 69 2.78 3.51 3.59
N SER A 70 1.85 3.64 4.54
CA SER A 70 2.02 4.45 5.74
C SER A 70 1.77 3.58 6.97
N VAL A 71 2.67 3.65 7.96
CA VAL A 71 2.61 2.85 9.19
C VAL A 71 2.63 3.76 10.40
N TYR A 72 1.65 3.54 11.29
CA TYR A 72 1.58 4.20 12.59
C TYR A 72 1.91 3.20 13.69
N HIS A 73 2.80 3.59 14.60
CA HIS A 73 3.12 2.84 15.81
C HIS A 73 2.94 3.73 17.03
N CYS A 74 2.13 3.29 18.00
CA CYS A 74 1.78 4.07 19.21
C CYS A 74 1.29 5.50 18.88
N GLY A 75 0.43 5.62 17.86
CA GLY A 75 -0.14 6.91 17.42
C GLY A 75 0.84 7.82 16.65
N ARG A 76 2.07 7.37 16.39
CA ARG A 76 3.08 8.15 15.65
C ARG A 76 3.31 7.55 14.27
N LEU A 77 3.38 8.40 13.24
CA LEU A 77 3.80 8.00 11.90
C LEU A 77 5.29 7.59 11.95
N VAL A 78 5.58 6.35 11.60
CA VAL A 78 6.95 5.78 11.63
C VAL A 78 7.44 5.37 10.25
N VAL A 79 6.55 5.15 9.29
CA VAL A 79 6.87 4.90 7.88
C VAL A 79 5.85 5.62 7.03
N ASP A 80 6.31 6.28 5.96
CA ASP A 80 5.46 6.84 4.91
C ASP A 80 6.23 6.80 3.59
N LEU A 81 5.91 5.85 2.73
CA LEU A 81 6.66 5.54 1.51
C LEU A 81 5.75 5.46 0.29
N CYS A 82 6.28 5.91 -0.85
CA CYS A 82 5.67 5.74 -2.15
C CYS A 82 6.74 5.41 -3.21
N GLY A 83 6.35 4.73 -4.29
CA GLY A 83 7.27 4.47 -5.39
C GLY A 83 6.68 3.58 -6.49
N GLY A 84 7.45 3.43 -7.57
CA GLY A 84 7.04 2.74 -8.78
C GLY A 84 6.30 3.65 -9.77
N PHE A 85 5.64 3.06 -10.76
CA PHE A 85 4.92 3.79 -11.81
C PHE A 85 3.45 3.46 -11.86
N VAL A 86 2.62 4.49 -11.83
CA VAL A 86 1.19 4.32 -12.00
C VAL A 86 0.91 3.94 -13.45
N MET A 87 0.11 2.88 -13.62
CA MET A 87 -0.30 2.40 -14.93
C MET A 87 -1.61 3.07 -15.31
N ASP A 88 -1.56 3.99 -16.27
CA ASP A 88 -2.80 4.53 -16.84
C ASP A 88 -3.36 3.56 -17.88
N ASN A 89 -4.31 2.74 -17.44
CA ASN A 89 -5.02 1.79 -18.30
C ASN A 89 -6.05 2.47 -19.22
N ARG A 90 -6.21 3.80 -19.18
CA ARG A 90 -7.12 4.56 -20.04
C ARG A 90 -6.42 5.15 -21.26
N ARG A 91 -5.11 5.37 -21.22
CA ARG A 91 -4.37 5.87 -22.39
C ARG A 91 -4.33 4.86 -23.53
N ARG A 92 -4.64 5.36 -24.72
CA ARG A 92 -4.40 4.70 -26.01
C ARG A 92 -3.46 5.57 -26.84
N ASP A 93 -2.61 4.93 -27.64
CA ASP A 93 -1.85 5.63 -28.68
C ASP A 93 -2.76 6.06 -29.85
N GLU A 94 -2.20 6.81 -30.81
CA GLU A 94 -2.92 7.28 -31.99
C GLU A 94 -3.50 6.14 -32.85
N ALA A 95 -2.91 4.94 -32.77
CA ALA A 95 -3.40 3.73 -33.43
C ALA A 95 -4.42 2.96 -32.56
N GLY A 96 -4.86 3.54 -31.44
CA GLY A 96 -5.80 2.94 -30.52
C GLY A 96 -5.22 1.81 -29.66
N ARG A 97 -3.93 1.50 -29.70
CA ARG A 97 -3.31 0.48 -28.83
C ARG A 97 -3.17 1.01 -27.42
N ARG A 98 -3.37 0.16 -26.42
CA ARG A 98 -3.05 0.51 -25.03
C ARG A 98 -1.54 0.75 -24.95
N ARG A 99 -1.16 1.99 -24.66
CA ARG A 99 0.23 2.36 -24.40
C ARG A 99 0.27 2.75 -22.94
N PRO A 100 1.04 2.07 -22.08
CA PRO A 100 1.12 2.48 -20.69
C PRO A 100 1.96 3.76 -20.64
N PRO A 101 1.40 4.95 -20.38
CA PRO A 101 2.21 5.97 -19.74
C PRO A 101 2.59 5.43 -18.37
N ARG A 102 3.83 5.68 -17.98
CA ARG A 102 4.35 5.33 -16.66
C ARG A 102 4.69 6.65 -16.01
N GLU A 103 3.75 7.19 -15.24
CA GLU A 103 4.04 8.35 -14.41
C GLU A 103 4.61 7.87 -13.07
N PRO A 104 5.73 8.45 -12.58
CA PRO A 104 6.25 8.10 -11.27
C PRO A 104 5.18 8.34 -10.20
N MET A 105 4.97 7.35 -9.33
CA MET A 105 4.06 7.51 -8.21
C MET A 105 4.63 8.52 -7.21
N THR A 106 3.80 9.46 -6.79
CA THR A 106 4.06 10.41 -5.71
C THR A 106 3.08 10.17 -4.56
N SER A 107 3.31 10.80 -3.41
CA SER A 107 2.42 10.75 -2.25
C SER A 107 1.01 11.29 -2.51
N ASP A 108 0.85 12.15 -3.51
CA ASP A 108 -0.43 12.80 -3.82
C ASP A 108 -1.31 11.95 -4.74
N HIS A 109 -0.80 10.82 -5.24
CA HIS A 109 -1.58 9.94 -6.10
C HIS A 109 -2.69 9.25 -5.31
N VAL A 110 -3.92 9.36 -5.81
CA VAL A 110 -5.09 8.70 -5.24
C VAL A 110 -5.51 7.53 -6.12
N GLY A 111 -5.63 6.35 -5.51
CA GLY A 111 -6.09 5.13 -6.16
C GLY A 111 -7.45 4.65 -5.64
N ALA A 112 -8.11 3.80 -6.41
CA ALA A 112 -9.30 3.10 -5.92
C ALA A 112 -8.89 2.08 -4.83
N ILE A 113 -9.37 2.27 -3.61
CA ILE A 113 -9.13 1.36 -2.48
C ILE A 113 -10.19 0.24 -2.37
N PHE A 114 -11.10 0.16 -3.35
CA PHE A 114 -12.17 -0.85 -3.44
C PHE A 114 -12.96 -1.00 -2.13
N SER A 115 -13.02 -2.21 -1.59
CA SER A 115 -13.82 -2.52 -0.40
C SER A 115 -13.29 -1.92 0.89
N CYS A 116 -12.09 -1.32 0.91
CA CYS A 116 -11.57 -0.64 2.10
C CYS A 116 -12.47 0.54 2.54
N THR A 117 -13.27 1.12 1.64
CA THR A 117 -14.25 2.17 1.97
C THR A 117 -15.27 1.73 3.03
N LYS A 118 -15.57 0.43 3.14
CA LYS A 118 -16.48 -0.12 4.15
C LYS A 118 -16.04 0.15 5.59
N VAL A 119 -14.72 0.30 5.82
CA VAL A 119 -14.18 0.66 7.14
C VAL A 119 -14.60 2.08 7.52
N ALA A 120 -14.47 3.03 6.58
CA ALA A 120 -14.90 4.40 6.79
C ALA A 120 -16.43 4.50 6.97
N GLU A 121 -17.20 3.77 6.17
CA GLU A 121 -18.66 3.68 6.32
C GLU A 121 -19.06 3.17 7.71
N SER A 122 -18.42 2.11 8.18
CA SER A 122 -18.69 1.52 9.50
C SER A 122 -18.34 2.50 10.63
N LEU A 123 -17.26 3.27 10.48
CA LEU A 123 -16.88 4.31 11.45
C LEU A 123 -17.95 5.41 11.54
N VAL A 124 -18.48 5.87 10.39
CA VAL A 124 -19.57 6.87 10.37
C VAL A 124 -20.79 6.37 11.13
N VAL A 125 -21.19 5.11 10.92
CA VAL A 125 -22.32 4.49 11.65
C VAL A 125 -22.03 4.44 13.15
N ALA A 126 -20.83 4.01 13.55
CA ALA A 126 -20.44 3.97 14.96
C ALA A 126 -20.48 5.36 15.60
N MET A 127 -19.97 6.39 14.92
CA MET A 127 -20.01 7.78 15.40
C MET A 127 -21.44 8.30 15.56
N LEU A 128 -22.37 7.89 14.70
CA LEU A 128 -23.78 8.28 14.84
C LEU A 128 -24.44 7.65 16.07
N VAL A 129 -24.05 6.43 16.43
CA VAL A 129 -24.54 5.77 17.66
C VAL A 129 -23.94 6.42 18.89
N ASP A 130 -22.62 6.60 18.91
CA ASP A 130 -21.88 7.20 20.03
C ASP A 130 -22.40 8.60 20.38
N ARG A 131 -22.60 9.45 19.36
CA ARG A 131 -23.10 10.83 19.54
C ARG A 131 -24.59 10.93 19.84
N ARG A 132 -25.34 9.83 19.75
CA ARG A 132 -26.76 9.76 20.12
C ARG A 132 -26.98 9.21 21.52
N ALA A 133 -25.92 8.84 22.25
CA ALA A 133 -26.04 8.51 23.67
C ALA A 133 -26.51 9.77 24.44
N PRO A 134 -27.62 9.68 25.21
CA PRO A 134 -28.22 10.81 25.92
C PRO A 134 -27.34 11.35 27.06
#